data_AF-A0A6A6ARK6-F1
#
_entry.id   AF-A0A6A6ARK6-F1
#
_cell.length_a   1.000
_cell.length_b   1.000
_cell.length_c   1.000
_cell.angle_alpha   90.00
_cell.angle_beta   90.00
_cell.angle_gamma   90.00
#
_symmetry.space_group_name_H-M   'P 1'
#
loop_
_entity.id
_entity.type
_entity.pdbx_description
1 polymer ?
#
loop_
_entity_poly.entity_id
_entity_poly.type
_entity_poly.pdbx_seq_one_letter_code
_entity_poly.pdbx_strand_id
1 'polypeptide(L)'
;MHFSALIIAASASMFSVASAGQVNFYSDTNCQNYIGERHPGSYVTTGGPAGSFSALWVSNDQQACSSTCGPLIICGDSSCSRRRATGLGQCVTFNTGVWARNGCGQDMCNNA
;
A
#
# COMPACT_ATOMS: atom_id res chain seq x y z
N MET A 1 -49.81 -18.85 7.00
CA MET A 1 -49.18 -17.92 7.96
C MET A 1 -47.84 -18.50 8.39
N HIS A 2 -46.74 -17.81 8.07
CA HIS A 2 -45.41 -17.82 8.73
C HIS A 2 -44.46 -17.02 7.81
N PHE A 3 -44.21 -15.73 8.09
CA PHE A 3 -43.11 -15.17 8.92
C PHE A 3 -41.74 -15.71 8.47
N SER A 4 -41.02 -14.95 7.64
CA SER A 4 -40.08 -13.87 8.00
C SER A 4 -38.70 -14.41 8.38
N ALA A 5 -37.70 -14.12 7.55
CA ALA A 5 -36.31 -14.02 7.97
C ALA A 5 -35.65 -12.88 7.20
N LEU A 6 -35.68 -11.69 7.82
CA LEU A 6 -34.79 -10.58 7.52
C LEU A 6 -33.35 -11.04 7.77
N ILE A 7 -32.50 -11.06 6.75
CA ILE A 7 -31.06 -11.18 6.96
C ILE A 7 -30.49 -9.78 7.15
N ILE A 8 -29.90 -9.61 8.33
CA ILE A 8 -29.34 -8.40 8.92
C ILE A 8 -28.13 -7.94 8.10
N ALA A 9 -28.14 -6.67 7.66
CA ALA A 9 -26.97 -6.01 7.09
C ALA A 9 -25.93 -5.78 8.21
N ALA A 10 -24.75 -6.38 8.07
CA ALA A 10 -23.62 -6.11 8.96
C ALA A 10 -22.98 -4.78 8.59
N SER A 11 -23.17 -3.75 9.43
CA SER A 11 -22.42 -2.50 9.37
C SER A 11 -21.03 -2.71 9.97
N ALA A 12 -20.04 -2.96 9.11
CA ALA A 12 -18.64 -2.94 9.52
C ALA A 12 -18.26 -1.50 9.89
N SER A 13 -17.95 -1.31 11.17
CA SER A 13 -17.43 -0.05 11.73
C SER A 13 -16.07 0.24 11.09
N MET A 14 -16.02 1.20 10.18
CA MET A 14 -14.76 1.62 9.57
C MET A 14 -13.97 2.46 10.58
N PHE A 15 -12.96 1.84 11.19
CA PHE A 15 -11.82 2.57 11.75
C PHE A 15 -11.23 3.42 10.63
N SER A 16 -11.40 4.73 10.69
CA SER A 16 -10.71 5.68 9.82
C SER A 16 -9.22 5.66 10.18
N VAL A 17 -8.49 4.65 9.70
CA VAL A 17 -7.04 4.71 9.66
C VAL A 17 -6.69 5.87 8.73
N ALA A 18 -6.01 6.88 9.27
CA ALA A 18 -5.49 7.96 8.46
C ALA A 18 -4.59 7.35 7.37
N SER A 19 -5.08 7.40 6.13
CA SER A 19 -4.33 6.97 4.95
C SER A 19 -3.09 7.84 4.82
N ALA A 20 -1.94 7.22 4.56
CA ALA A 20 -0.73 7.94 4.22
C ALA A 20 -0.67 8.39 2.75
N GLY A 21 -1.54 7.81 1.92
CA GLY A 21 -1.61 8.03 0.49
C GLY A 21 -2.22 6.82 -0.21
N GLN A 22 -2.35 6.92 -1.52
CA GLN A 22 -2.86 5.84 -2.35
C GLN A 22 -1.70 5.19 -3.12
N VAL A 23 -1.72 3.86 -3.16
CA VAL A 23 -0.81 3.03 -3.95
C VAL A 23 -1.63 2.11 -4.85
N ASN A 24 -1.23 2.05 -6.12
CA ASN A 24 -1.83 1.17 -7.11
C ASN A 24 -0.95 -0.04 -7.32
N PHE A 25 -1.58 -1.18 -7.58
CA PHE A 25 -0.96 -2.48 -7.79
C PHE A 25 -1.31 -3.03 -9.16
N TYR A 26 -0.34 -3.73 -9.76
CA TYR A 26 -0.44 -4.20 -11.13
C TYR A 26 0.09 -5.63 -11.25
N SER A 27 -0.43 -6.32 -12.27
CA SER A 27 -0.10 -7.71 -12.62
C SER A 27 0.93 -7.82 -13.75
N ASP A 28 1.67 -6.74 -14.01
CA ASP A 28 2.75 -6.66 -14.98
C ASP A 28 3.93 -5.88 -14.38
N THR A 29 5.11 -5.91 -15.04
CA THR A 29 6.33 -5.29 -14.50
C THR A 29 6.45 -3.79 -14.79
N ASN A 30 5.56 -3.23 -15.62
CA ASN A 30 5.61 -1.85 -16.12
C ASN A 30 4.44 -1.00 -15.61
N CYS A 31 3.69 -1.52 -14.63
CA CYS A 31 2.52 -0.88 -14.04
C CYS A 31 1.47 -0.42 -15.06
N GLN A 32 1.10 -1.31 -15.99
CA GLN A 32 0.11 -1.03 -17.04
C GLN A 32 -1.23 -1.73 -16.79
N ASN A 33 -1.21 -2.94 -16.26
CA ASN A 33 -2.36 -3.80 -16.00
C ASN A 33 -2.80 -3.72 -14.55
N TYR A 34 -3.58 -2.68 -14.24
CA TYR A 34 -4.08 -2.38 -12.90
C TYR A 34 -4.98 -3.50 -12.37
N ILE A 35 -4.76 -3.91 -11.11
CA ILE A 35 -5.55 -4.95 -10.46
C ILE A 35 -6.07 -4.58 -9.07
N GLY A 36 -5.72 -3.38 -8.58
CA GLY A 36 -6.31 -2.83 -7.37
C GLY A 36 -5.44 -1.78 -6.70
N GLU A 37 -6.00 -1.14 -5.68
CA GLU A 37 -5.34 -0.08 -4.91
C GLU A 37 -5.44 -0.34 -3.42
N ARG A 38 -4.59 0.33 -2.65
CA ARG A 38 -4.66 0.38 -1.19
C ARG A 38 -4.32 1.77 -0.68
N HIS A 39 -4.75 2.01 0.55
CA HIS A 39 -4.51 3.23 1.31
C HIS A 39 -3.76 2.88 2.60
N PRO A 40 -2.47 2.51 2.51
CA PRO A 40 -1.67 2.14 3.68
C PRO A 40 -1.62 3.29 4.68
N GLY A 41 -1.79 2.97 5.97
CA GLY A 41 -1.56 3.93 7.06
C GLY A 41 -0.07 4.14 7.34
N SER A 42 0.25 5.09 8.23
CA SER A 42 1.62 5.30 8.71
C SER A 42 2.23 4.01 9.27
N TYR A 43 3.42 3.64 8.79
CA TYR A 43 4.19 2.46 9.22
C TYR A 43 3.56 1.09 8.96
N VAL A 44 2.38 1.04 8.35
CA VAL A 44 1.68 -0.22 8.06
C VAL A 44 2.12 -0.74 6.69
N THR A 45 2.72 -1.93 6.67
CA THR A 45 3.01 -2.65 5.43
C THR A 45 1.73 -3.30 4.92
N THR A 46 1.26 -2.85 3.77
CA THR A 46 0.01 -3.31 3.15
C THR A 46 0.31 -4.05 1.85
N GLY A 47 -0.18 -5.29 1.73
CA GLY A 47 -0.01 -6.10 0.52
C GLY A 47 -1.00 -5.76 -0.57
N GLY A 48 -0.56 -5.87 -1.81
CA GLY A 48 -1.43 -5.80 -2.98
C GLY A 48 -2.39 -7.00 -3.08
N PRO A 49 -3.39 -6.93 -3.97
CA PRO A 49 -4.19 -8.10 -4.36
C PRO A 49 -3.31 -9.28 -4.81
N ALA A 50 -3.83 -10.51 -4.71
CA ALA A 50 -3.13 -11.69 -5.21
C ALA A 50 -2.78 -11.53 -6.71
N GLY A 51 -1.57 -11.92 -7.09
CA GLY A 51 -1.04 -11.71 -8.45
C GLY A 51 -0.39 -10.35 -8.69
N SER A 52 -0.36 -9.45 -7.69
CA SER A 52 0.40 -8.20 -7.77
C SER A 52 1.90 -8.46 -7.63
N PHE A 53 2.69 -7.91 -8.55
CA PHE A 53 4.15 -7.90 -8.44
C PHE A 53 4.78 -6.56 -8.78
N SER A 54 3.99 -5.55 -9.16
CA SER A 54 4.44 -4.16 -9.21
C SER A 54 3.44 -3.21 -8.57
N ALA A 55 3.96 -2.08 -8.13
CA ALA A 55 3.18 -1.03 -7.49
C ALA A 55 3.75 0.36 -7.81
N LEU A 56 2.92 1.39 -7.69
CA LEU A 56 3.35 2.78 -7.69
C LEU A 56 2.45 3.62 -6.79
N TRP A 57 3.06 4.59 -6.12
CA TRP A 57 2.32 5.58 -5.32
C TRP A 57 1.73 6.64 -6.25
N VAL A 58 0.42 6.90 -6.14
CA VAL A 58 -0.28 7.91 -6.95
C VAL A 58 -0.50 9.21 -6.19
N SER A 59 -0.65 9.12 -4.86
CA SER A 59 -0.79 10.27 -3.98
C SER A 59 -0.10 10.01 -2.65
N ASN A 60 0.23 11.09 -1.95
CA ASN A 60 0.58 11.04 -0.54
C ASN A 60 -0.04 12.24 0.17
N ASP A 61 -0.50 11.99 1.39
CA ASP A 61 -1.15 12.99 2.22
C ASP A 61 -0.26 13.39 3.41
N GLN A 62 1.01 12.98 3.37
CA GLN A 62 1.95 13.14 4.49
C GLN A 62 2.94 14.27 4.24
N GLN A 63 3.20 15.06 5.29
CA GLN A 63 4.24 16.09 5.27
C GLN A 63 5.61 15.47 4.99
N ALA A 64 6.46 16.28 4.33
CA ALA A 64 7.82 15.88 3.99
C ALA A 64 8.57 15.36 5.23
N CYS A 65 8.99 14.10 5.16
CA CYS A 65 9.68 13.41 6.24
C CYS A 65 11.15 13.81 6.22
N SER A 66 11.51 14.89 6.91
CA SER A 66 12.83 15.52 6.86
C SER A 66 14.01 14.62 7.29
N SER A 67 13.74 13.47 7.92
CA SER A 67 14.75 12.53 8.43
C SER A 67 14.73 11.15 7.77
N THR A 68 13.95 10.94 6.71
CA THR A 68 13.86 9.66 5.99
C THR A 68 13.98 9.86 4.49
N CYS A 69 14.12 8.77 3.73
CA CYS A 69 14.16 8.80 2.27
C CYS A 69 12.77 9.05 1.62
N GLY A 70 11.95 9.88 2.27
CA GLY A 70 10.56 10.10 1.93
C GLY A 70 9.60 9.07 2.54
N PRO A 71 8.28 9.33 2.46
CA PRO A 71 7.26 8.43 2.99
C PRO A 71 6.99 7.22 2.08
N LEU A 72 7.39 7.24 0.81
CA LEU A 72 6.89 6.30 -0.19
C LEU A 72 7.81 5.09 -0.34
N ILE A 73 7.47 4.00 0.33
CA ILE A 73 8.23 2.75 0.28
C ILE A 73 7.40 1.68 -0.41
N ILE A 74 8.02 0.94 -1.32
CA ILE A 74 7.47 -0.27 -1.93
C ILE A 74 8.36 -1.45 -1.54
N CYS A 75 7.74 -2.53 -1.08
CA CYS A 75 8.45 -3.69 -0.55
C CYS A 75 8.14 -4.96 -1.36
N GLY A 76 9.10 -5.87 -1.43
CA GLY A 76 9.02 -7.17 -2.08
C GLY A 76 8.72 -8.32 -1.14
N ASP A 77 8.48 -8.04 0.14
CA ASP A 77 8.03 -9.00 1.15
C ASP A 77 7.17 -8.31 2.22
N SER A 78 6.38 -9.09 2.95
CA SER A 78 5.45 -8.58 3.97
C SER A 78 6.13 -7.98 5.20
N SER A 79 7.40 -8.32 5.46
CA SER A 79 8.20 -7.69 6.53
C SER A 79 8.82 -6.36 6.10
N CYS A 80 8.69 -6.01 4.81
CA CYS A 80 9.35 -4.87 4.19
C CYS A 80 10.88 -4.87 4.35
N SER A 81 11.50 -6.06 4.39
CA SER A 81 12.97 -6.20 4.48
C SER A 81 13.65 -5.92 3.14
N ARG A 82 13.00 -6.27 2.03
CA ARG A 82 13.42 -5.96 0.66
C ARG A 82 12.54 -4.83 0.17
N ARG A 83 13.08 -3.62 0.09
CA ARG A 83 12.30 -2.41 -0.19
C ARG A 83 13.01 -1.44 -1.10
N ARG A 84 12.25 -0.51 -1.65
CA ARG A 84 12.72 0.64 -2.42
C ARG A 84 12.00 1.90 -1.98
N ALA A 85 12.75 2.95 -1.67
CA ALA A 85 12.21 4.29 -1.61
C ALA A 85 11.90 4.78 -3.04
N THR A 86 10.75 5.41 -3.22
CA THR A 86 10.28 5.81 -4.55
C THR A 86 9.62 7.18 -4.53
N GLY A 87 9.32 7.70 -5.71
CA GLY A 87 8.52 8.91 -5.90
C GLY A 87 7.07 8.60 -6.28
N LEU A 88 6.23 9.63 -6.35
CA LEU A 88 4.92 9.50 -6.98
C LEU A 88 5.10 9.15 -8.47
N GLY A 89 4.23 8.28 -8.99
CA GLY A 89 4.25 7.85 -10.39
C GLY A 89 5.36 6.87 -10.76
N GLN A 90 6.25 6.51 -9.84
CA GLN A 90 7.39 5.64 -10.11
C GLN A 90 7.02 4.17 -9.90
N CYS A 91 7.01 3.39 -10.98
CA CYS A 91 6.73 1.96 -10.95
C CYS A 91 7.87 1.16 -10.31
N VAL A 92 7.54 0.32 -9.34
CA VAL A 92 8.49 -0.59 -8.68
C VAL A 92 7.97 -2.01 -8.73
N THR A 93 8.85 -2.95 -9.03
CA THR A 93 8.51 -4.35 -9.30
C THR A 93 9.35 -5.31 -8.47
N PHE A 94 8.73 -6.37 -7.97
CA PHE A 94 9.34 -7.47 -7.23
C PHE A 94 8.76 -8.82 -7.65
N ASN A 95 9.62 -9.82 -7.89
CA ASN A 95 9.20 -11.16 -8.33
C ASN A 95 8.56 -12.04 -7.22
N THR A 96 8.41 -11.51 -6.00
CA THR A 96 7.98 -12.26 -4.81
C THR A 96 6.62 -11.79 -4.25
N GLY A 97 5.92 -10.95 -5.02
CA GLY A 97 4.78 -10.16 -4.54
C GLY A 97 5.22 -8.74 -4.19
N VAL A 98 4.26 -7.85 -4.02
CA VAL A 98 4.51 -6.44 -3.71
C VAL A 98 3.62 -5.92 -2.59
N TRP A 99 4.23 -5.11 -1.74
CA TRP A 99 3.63 -4.42 -0.61
C TRP A 99 4.01 -2.95 -0.67
N ALA A 100 3.28 -2.12 0.05
CA ALA A 100 3.59 -0.72 0.21
C ALA A 100 3.56 -0.35 1.70
N ARG A 101 4.42 0.58 2.09
CA ARG A 101 4.51 1.06 3.46
C ARG A 101 4.79 2.56 3.43
N ASN A 102 4.20 3.28 4.38
CA ASN A 102 4.70 4.61 4.68
C ASN A 102 5.93 4.51 5.60
N GLY A 103 7.10 4.94 5.11
CA GLY A 103 8.37 4.87 5.83
C GLY A 103 8.74 6.11 6.66
N CYS A 104 7.88 7.13 6.69
CA CYS A 104 8.13 8.40 7.33
C CYS A 104 8.49 8.23 8.80
N GLY A 105 9.71 8.53 9.25
CA GLY A 105 10.14 8.41 10.65
C GLY A 105 10.70 7.04 11.09
N GLN A 106 10.77 6.04 10.21
CA GLN A 106 11.35 4.71 10.50
C GLN A 106 12.36 4.25 9.44
N ASP A 107 12.19 4.68 8.18
CA ASP A 107 12.98 4.15 7.06
C ASP A 107 14.05 5.14 6.62
N MET A 108 15.22 5.04 7.25
CA MET A 108 16.41 5.82 6.86
C MET A 108 16.94 5.37 5.50
N CYS A 109 17.58 6.30 4.79
CA CYS A 109 18.09 6.13 3.42
C CYS A 109 19.11 5.00 3.21
N ASN A 110 19.73 4.49 4.27
CA ASN A 110 20.77 3.47 4.15
C ASN A 110 20.27 2.07 3.75
N ASN A 111 18.95 1.85 3.70
CA ASN A 111 18.33 0.56 3.39
C ASN A 111 17.13 0.69 2.43
N ALA A 112 17.09 1.74 1.61
CA ALA A 112 15.96 2.06 0.75
C ALA A 112 16.38 2.24 -0.72
#